data_AF-A0A7V9P9J5-F1
#
_entry.id   AF-A0A7V9P9J5-F1
#
_cell.length_a   1.000
_cell.length_b   1.000
_cell.length_c   1.000
_cell.angle_alpha   90.00
_cell.angle_beta   90.00
_cell.angle_gamma   90.00
#
_symmetry.space_group_name_H-M   'P 1'
#
loop_
_entity.id
_entity.type
_entity.pdbx_description
1 polymer ?
#
loop_
_entity_poly.entity_id
_entity_poly.type
_entity_poly.pdbx_seq_one_letter_code
_entity_poly.pdbx_strand_id
1 'polypeptide(L)'
;MSLNYLNEAVASGDAEKLIRYVRLHFGDGNEDAGRKEIDKAWTEALKLLLDVPETKREFVLETLAEKDAATLAHLFFHLHFYFVKRSGEWIHDGEL
;
A
#
# COMPACT_ATOMS: atom_id res chain seq x y z
N MET A 1 3.25 -17.01 2.53
CA MET A 1 2.84 -16.92 3.96
C MET A 1 1.33 -17.15 4.04
N SER A 2 0.79 -17.91 5.00
CA SER A 2 -0.61 -18.37 4.96
C SER A 2 -1.61 -17.39 5.60
N LEU A 3 -2.88 -17.46 5.19
CA LEU A 3 -3.97 -16.68 5.80
C LEU A 3 -4.08 -16.90 7.32
N ASN A 4 -3.85 -18.14 7.78
CA ASN A 4 -3.86 -18.49 9.20
C ASN A 4 -2.80 -17.72 9.98
N TYR A 5 -1.60 -17.53 9.41
CA TYR A 5 -0.54 -16.75 10.04
C TYR A 5 -0.97 -15.31 10.30
N LEU A 6 -1.70 -14.69 9.36
CA LEU A 6 -2.20 -13.32 9.51
C LEU A 6 -3.36 -13.23 10.50
N ASN A 7 -4.29 -14.18 10.47
CA ASN A 7 -5.40 -14.23 11.42
C ASN A 7 -4.89 -14.34 12.86
N GLU A 8 -3.85 -15.16 13.10
CA GLU A 8 -3.18 -15.26 14.39
C GLU A 8 -2.56 -13.92 14.81
N ALA A 9 -1.86 -13.25 13.91
CA ALA A 9 -1.24 -11.95 14.19
C ALA A 9 -2.28 -10.89 14.59
N VAL A 10 -3.41 -10.86 13.88
CA VAL A 10 -4.53 -9.97 14.23
C VAL A 10 -5.09 -10.33 15.61
N ALA A 11 -5.34 -11.61 15.87
CA ALA A 11 -5.89 -12.06 17.15
C ALA A 11 -4.96 -11.78 18.34
N SER A 12 -3.63 -11.81 18.13
CA SER A 12 -2.64 -11.52 19.16
C SER A 12 -2.20 -10.05 19.22
N GLY A 13 -2.72 -9.18 18.35
CA GLY A 13 -2.29 -7.78 18.25
C GLY A 13 -0.82 -7.60 17.81
N ASP A 14 -0.26 -8.59 17.11
CA ASP A 14 1.13 -8.57 16.66
C ASP A 14 1.29 -7.75 15.38
N ALA A 15 1.42 -6.44 15.57
CA ALA A 15 1.55 -5.49 14.46
C ALA A 15 2.83 -5.72 13.64
N GLU A 16 3.93 -6.16 14.26
CA GLU A 16 5.19 -6.40 13.53
C GLU A 16 5.04 -7.57 12.57
N LYS A 17 4.34 -8.64 12.98
CA LYS A 17 4.04 -9.79 12.11
C LYS A 17 3.20 -9.40 10.89
N LEU A 18 2.24 -8.48 11.05
CA LEU A 18 1.45 -7.93 9.95
C LEU A 18 2.30 -7.05 9.02
N ILE A 19 3.11 -6.15 9.58
CA ILE A 19 4.00 -5.26 8.81
C ILE A 19 5.04 -6.08 8.04
N ARG A 20 5.62 -7.11 8.67
CA ARG A 20 6.56 -8.03 8.05
C ARG A 20 5.95 -8.74 6.85
N TYR A 21 4.70 -9.19 6.95
CA TYR A 21 3.99 -9.76 5.81
C TYR A 21 3.87 -8.77 4.65
N VAL A 22 3.53 -7.51 4.93
CA VAL A 22 3.42 -6.46 3.89
C VAL A 22 4.77 -6.24 3.20
N ARG A 23 5.87 -6.13 3.96
CA ARG A 23 7.23 -5.99 3.40
C ARG A 23 7.59 -7.20 2.53
N LEU A 24 7.33 -8.42 2.99
CA LEU A 24 7.60 -9.62 2.19
C LEU A 24 6.74 -9.67 0.93
N HIS A 25 5.48 -9.24 0.98
CA HIS A 25 4.60 -9.23 -0.16
C HIS A 25 5.06 -8.25 -1.24
N PHE A 26 5.39 -7.01 -0.86
CA PHE A 26 5.89 -6.00 -1.79
C PHE A 26 7.34 -6.24 -2.23
N GLY A 27 8.13 -6.98 -1.46
CA GLY A 27 9.53 -7.27 -1.78
C GLY A 27 9.78 -8.60 -2.48
N ASP A 28 8.75 -9.26 -2.99
CA ASP A 28 8.83 -10.62 -3.58
C ASP A 28 9.60 -11.61 -2.68
N GLY A 29 9.27 -11.62 -1.39
CA GLY A 29 9.91 -12.46 -0.38
C GLY A 29 11.17 -11.87 0.25
N ASN A 30 11.63 -10.69 -0.16
CA ASN A 30 12.75 -9.97 0.44
C ASN A 30 12.28 -8.73 1.22
N GLU A 31 12.45 -8.73 2.55
CA GLU A 31 11.97 -7.63 3.41
C GLU A 31 12.64 -6.28 3.13
N ASP A 32 13.95 -6.28 2.83
CA ASP A 32 14.69 -5.05 2.53
C ASP A 32 14.26 -4.46 1.19
N ALA A 33 13.98 -5.32 0.20
CA ALA A 33 13.40 -4.89 -1.06
C ALA A 33 12.00 -4.30 -0.84
N GLY A 34 11.14 -4.99 -0.09
CA GLY A 34 9.78 -4.51 0.17
C GLY A 34 9.74 -3.22 0.99
N ARG A 35 10.69 -3.01 1.91
CA ARG A 35 10.84 -1.72 2.59
C ARG A 35 11.14 -0.60 1.59
N LYS A 36 12.03 -0.83 0.63
CA LYS A 36 12.34 0.14 -0.43
C LYS A 36 11.12 0.40 -1.32
N GLU A 37 10.35 -0.63 -1.68
CA GLU A 37 9.11 -0.45 -2.46
C GLU A 37 8.08 0.41 -1.72
N ILE A 38 7.94 0.22 -0.41
CA ILE A 38 7.13 1.11 0.44
C ILE A 38 7.67 2.53 0.40
N ASP A 39 8.97 2.73 0.63
CA ASP A 39 9.58 4.06 0.63
C ASP A 39 9.39 4.78 -0.72
N LYS A 40 9.48 4.06 -1.85
CA LYS A 40 9.19 4.58 -3.21
C LYS A 40 7.76 5.05 -3.35
N ALA A 41 6.77 4.22 -3.00
CA ALA A 41 5.35 4.56 -3.13
C ALA A 41 5.01 5.83 -2.33
N TRP A 42 5.52 5.92 -1.10
CA TRP A 42 5.31 7.09 -0.24
C TRP A 42 5.98 8.34 -0.80
N THR A 43 7.21 8.21 -1.30
CA THR A 43 7.96 9.33 -1.92
C THR A 43 7.22 9.88 -3.14
N GLU A 44 6.74 9.01 -4.03
CA GLU A 44 5.99 9.42 -5.23
C GLU A 44 4.63 10.06 -4.88
N ALA A 45 3.93 9.53 -3.88
CA ALA A 45 2.70 10.14 -3.39
C ALA A 45 2.95 11.56 -2.82
N LEU A 46 4.01 11.73 -2.01
CA LEU A 46 4.36 13.01 -1.41
C LEU A 46 4.76 14.06 -2.45
N LYS A 47 5.52 13.69 -3.48
CA LYS A 47 5.86 14.61 -4.59
C LYS A 47 4.61 15.20 -5.22
N LEU A 48 3.60 14.37 -5.46
CA LEU A 48 2.33 14.85 -6.02
C LEU A 48 1.65 15.87 -5.11
N LEU A 49 1.66 15.67 -3.80
CA LEU A 49 1.07 16.64 -2.86
C LEU A 49 1.77 18.00 -2.86
N LEU A 50 3.03 18.08 -3.30
CA LEU A 50 3.79 19.32 -3.39
C LEU A 50 3.54 20.08 -4.71
N ASP A 51 3.30 19.34 -5.80
CA ASP A 51 3.33 19.89 -7.16
C ASP A 51 1.96 19.94 -7.85
N VAL A 52 0.94 19.22 -7.36
CA VAL A 52 -0.40 19.20 -7.98
C VAL A 52 -1.41 20.09 -7.24
N PRO A 53 -2.44 20.61 -7.94
CA PRO A 53 -3.52 21.32 -7.29
C PRO A 53 -4.16 20.48 -6.18
N GLU A 54 -4.58 21.14 -5.09
CA GLU A 54 -5.26 20.45 -4.00
C GLU A 54 -6.48 19.67 -4.51
N THR A 55 -6.53 18.38 -4.17
CA THR A 55 -7.72 17.57 -4.40
C THR A 55 -8.89 18.20 -3.65
N LYS A 56 -10.06 18.26 -4.30
CA LYS A 56 -11.28 18.70 -3.63
C LYS A 56 -11.55 17.82 -2.42
N ARG A 57 -11.47 18.41 -1.23
CA ARG A 57 -11.68 17.70 0.04
C ARG A 57 -13.02 16.95 0.09
N GLU A 58 -14.05 17.50 -0.55
CA GLU A 58 -15.38 16.90 -0.70
C GLU A 58 -15.30 15.51 -1.31
N PHE A 59 -14.58 15.35 -2.44
CA PHE A 59 -14.41 14.07 -3.12
C PHE A 59 -13.77 13.00 -2.22
N VAL A 60 -12.78 13.39 -1.41
CA VAL A 60 -12.12 12.46 -0.47
C VAL A 60 -13.09 12.01 0.60
N LEU A 61 -13.85 12.94 1.19
CA LEU A 61 -14.80 12.63 2.25
C LEU A 61 -15.98 11.79 1.74
N GLU A 62 -16.51 12.10 0.56
CA GLU A 62 -17.55 11.31 -0.10
C GLU A 62 -17.07 9.89 -0.37
N THR A 63 -15.87 9.71 -0.93
CA THR A 63 -15.29 8.38 -1.16
C THR A 63 -15.19 7.56 0.12
N LEU A 64 -14.75 8.18 1.22
CA LEU A 64 -14.64 7.51 2.52
C LEU A 64 -16.02 7.18 3.13
N ALA A 65 -17.05 7.96 2.84
CA ALA A 65 -18.40 7.75 3.37
C ALA A 65 -19.19 6.71 2.57
N GLU A 66 -19.00 6.65 1.26
CA GLU A 66 -19.81 5.83 0.36
C GLU A 66 -19.27 4.42 0.12
N LYS A 67 -17.95 4.21 0.27
CA LYS A 67 -17.33 2.91 -0.01
C LYS A 67 -17.17 2.09 1.26
N ASP A 68 -17.41 0.79 1.13
CA ASP A 68 -17.18 -0.15 2.23
C ASP A 68 -15.69 -0.31 2.54
N ALA A 69 -15.39 -0.79 3.76
CA ALA A 69 -14.02 -0.93 4.24
C ALA A 69 -13.16 -1.88 3.40
N ALA A 70 -13.74 -2.92 2.80
CA ALA A 70 -13.00 -3.84 1.96
C ALA A 70 -12.60 -3.15 0.65
N THR A 71 -13.51 -2.41 0.03
CA THR A 71 -13.23 -1.60 -1.17
C THR A 71 -12.12 -0.58 -0.90
N LEU A 72 -12.18 0.14 0.22
CA LEU A 72 -11.15 1.11 0.60
C LEU A 72 -9.79 0.45 0.84
N ALA A 73 -9.76 -0.74 1.46
CA ALA A 73 -8.54 -1.50 1.65
C ALA A 73 -7.91 -1.92 0.30
N HIS A 74 -8.71 -2.44 -0.64
CA HIS A 74 -8.20 -2.78 -1.97
C HIS A 74 -7.68 -1.53 -2.71
N LEU A 75 -8.42 -0.41 -2.65
CA LEU A 75 -7.98 0.85 -3.25
C LEU A 75 -6.62 1.28 -2.69
N PHE A 76 -6.40 1.17 -1.37
CA PHE A 76 -5.11 1.48 -0.76
C PHE A 76 -3.96 0.63 -1.34
N PHE A 77 -4.16 -0.68 -1.49
CA PHE A 77 -3.14 -1.56 -2.10
C PHE A 77 -2.91 -1.24 -3.58
N HIS A 78 -3.95 -0.97 -4.37
CA HIS A 78 -3.78 -0.59 -5.77
C HIS A 78 -3.08 0.77 -5.93
N LEU A 79 -3.39 1.75 -5.07
CA LEU A 79 -2.72 3.05 -5.07
C LEU A 79 -1.23 2.91 -4.72
N HIS A 80 -0.89 2.05 -3.76
CA HIS A 80 0.51 1.75 -3.45
C HIS A 80 1.27 1.32 -4.70
N PHE A 81 0.77 0.28 -5.40
CA PHE A 81 1.43 -0.21 -6.61
C PHE A 81 1.45 0.81 -7.74
N TYR A 82 0.39 1.60 -7.90
CA TYR A 82 0.36 2.72 -8.84
C TYR A 82 1.52 3.70 -8.60
N PHE A 83 1.77 4.08 -7.33
CA PHE A 83 2.87 4.98 -7.00
C PHE A 83 4.25 4.33 -7.14
N VAL A 84 4.39 3.04 -6.81
CA VAL A 84 5.63 2.31 -7.12
C VAL A 84 5.89 2.34 -8.62
N LYS A 85 4.90 2.01 -9.46
CA LYS A 85 5.07 2.05 -10.93
C LYS A 85 5.45 3.44 -11.43
N ARG A 86 4.88 4.49 -10.84
CA ARG A 86 5.22 5.89 -11.14
C ARG A 86 6.69 6.23 -10.84
N SER A 87 7.30 5.57 -9.85
CA SER A 87 8.71 5.78 -9.51
C SER A 87 9.69 5.37 -10.63
N GLY A 88 9.23 4.58 -11.61
CA GLY A 88 10.06 4.09 -12.72
C GLY A 88 10.91 2.86 -12.37
N GLU A 89 10.86 2.38 -11.13
CA GLU A 89 11.66 1.25 -10.63
C GLU A 89 10.75 0.10 -10.14
N TRP A 90 9.86 -0.36 -11.02
CA TRP A 90 8.96 -1.48 -10.74
C TRP A 90 9.71 -2.82 -10.87
N ILE A 91 9.75 -3.59 -9.79
CA ILE A 91 10.50 -4.87 -9.72
C ILE A 91 9.62 -6.11 -9.95
N HIS A 92 8.31 -5.97 -10.15
CA HIS A 92 7.41 -7.11 -10.31
C HIS A 92 7.11 -7.41 -11.79
N ASP A 93 7.08 -8.69 -12.17
CA ASP A 93 6.87 -9.11 -13.57
C ASP A 93 5.39 -9.09 -14.02
N GLY A 94 4.48 -8.46 -13.27
CA GLY A 94 3.03 -8.43 -13.54
C GLY A 94 2.51 -7.09 -14.07
N GLU A 95 1.49 -7.12 -14.93
CA GLU A 95 0.61 -5.96 -15.14
C GLU A 95 -0.38 -5.83 -13.97
N LEU A 96 -0.62 -4.58 -13.56
CA LEU A 96 -1.51 -4.20 -12.45
C LEU A 96 -2.98 -4.51 -12.73
#